data_AF-A0A841BA92-F1
#
_entry.id   AF-A0A841BA92-F1
#
_cell.length_a   1.000
_cell.length_b   1.000
_cell.length_c   1.000
_cell.angle_alpha   90.00
_cell.angle_beta   90.00
_cell.angle_gamma   90.00
#
_symmetry.space_group_name_H-M   'P 1'
#
loop_
_entity.id
_entity.type
_entity.pdbx_description
1 polymer ?
#
loop_
_entity_poly.entity_id
_entity_poly.type
_entity_poly.pdbx_seq_one_letter_code
_entity_poly.pdbx_strand_id
1 'polypeptide(L)' 'MEEMSAFVARDRARMSGAMRQAANATVAATRHQNDLIHEAAAMGMSQRQIAQDNNTNQATVSRILARRARASDPTT' A
#
# COMPACT_ATOMS: atom_id res chain seq x y z
N MET A 1 15.03 2.73 41.69
CA MET A 1 14.59 3.78 40.75
C MET A 1 15.05 3.50 39.31
N GLU A 2 16.14 2.73 39.09
CA GLU A 2 16.67 2.40 37.75
C GLU A 2 15.92 1.28 36.99
N GLU A 3 15.25 0.35 37.66
CA GLU A 3 14.53 -0.74 36.96
C GLU A 3 13.27 -0.28 36.22
N MET A 4 12.63 0.79 36.73
CA MET A 4 11.43 1.39 36.14
C MET A 4 11.72 1.99 34.75
N SER A 5 12.91 2.54 34.53
CA SER A 5 13.29 3.14 33.24
C SER A 5 13.64 2.08 32.19
N ALA A 6 14.27 0.98 32.59
CA ALA A 6 14.62 -0.13 31.71
C ALA A 6 13.38 -0.88 31.19
N PHE A 7 12.35 -1.04 32.03
CA PHE A 7 11.07 -1.64 31.63
C PHE A 7 10.37 -0.80 30.56
N VAL A 8 10.23 0.51 30.81
CA VAL A 8 9.62 1.47 29.86
C VAL A 8 10.39 1.55 28.54
N ALA A 9 11.73 1.49 28.57
CA ALA A 9 12.55 1.51 27.36
C ALA A 9 12.34 0.26 26.49
N ARG A 10 12.26 -0.93 27.11
CA ARG A 10 11.97 -2.18 26.40
C ARG A 10 10.55 -2.20 25.82
N ASP A 11 9.57 -1.73 26.59
CA ASP A 11 8.19 -1.63 26.14
C ASP A 11 8.05 -0.68 24.93
N ARG A 12 8.69 0.50 25.01
CA ARG A 12 8.77 1.46 23.90
C ARG A 12 9.43 0.86 22.65
N ALA A 13 10.53 0.11 22.81
CA ALA A 13 11.21 -0.55 21.70
C ALA A 13 10.33 -1.64 21.05
N ARG A 14 9.59 -2.41 21.86
CA ARG A 14 8.64 -3.42 21.40
C ARG A 14 7.49 -2.78 20.63
N MET A 15 6.88 -1.71 21.16
CA MET A 15 5.82 -0.96 20.47
C MET A 15 6.32 -0.36 19.15
N SER A 16 7.52 0.22 19.12
CA SER A 16 8.15 0.72 17.89
C SER A 16 8.39 -0.40 16.86
N GLY A 17 8.79 -1.59 17.32
CA GLY A 17 8.87 -2.78 16.48
C GLY A 17 7.52 -3.19 15.89
N ALA A 18 6.49 -3.28 16.72
CA ALA A 18 5.13 -3.63 16.29
C ALA A 18 4.54 -2.59 15.30
N MET A 19 4.75 -1.29 15.54
CA MET A 19 4.31 -0.22 14.63
C MET A 19 5.00 -0.34 13.26
N ARG A 20 6.31 -0.64 13.22
CA ARG A 20 7.03 -0.84 11.96
C ARG A 20 6.51 -2.06 11.19
N GLN A 21 6.22 -3.16 11.90
CA GLN A 21 5.65 -4.36 11.27
C GLN A 21 4.26 -4.09 10.68
N ALA A 22 3.39 -3.39 11.43
CA ALA A 22 2.07 -3.00 10.95
C ALA A 22 2.15 -2.08 9.71
N ALA A 23 3.06 -1.10 9.72
CA ALA A 23 3.28 -0.22 8.57
C ALA A 23 3.73 -1.00 7.33
N ASN A 24 4.66 -1.95 7.49
CA ASN A 24 5.13 -2.79 6.37
C ASN A 24 4.01 -3.66 5.79
N ALA A 25 3.16 -4.23 6.65
CA ALA A 25 2.00 -5.02 6.20
C ALA A 25 1.02 -4.17 5.38
N THR A 26 0.73 -2.94 5.82
CA THR A 26 -0.12 -1.99 5.09
C THR A 26 0.47 -1.62 3.73
N VAL A 27 1.78 -1.36 3.67
CA VAL A 27 2.46 -1.05 2.40
C VAL A 27 2.41 -2.24 1.44
N ALA A 28 2.64 -3.47 1.94
CA ALA A 28 2.55 -4.67 1.14
C ALA A 28 1.13 -4.89 0.58
N ALA A 29 0.11 -4.74 1.43
CA ALA A 29 -1.29 -4.85 1.01
C ALA A 29 -1.65 -3.80 -0.06
N THR A 30 -1.18 -2.56 0.09
CA THR A 30 -1.42 -1.49 -0.88
C THR A 30 -0.74 -1.78 -2.22
N ARG A 31 0.49 -2.31 -2.21
CA ARG A 31 1.20 -2.72 -3.43
C ARG A 31 0.43 -3.83 -4.15
N HIS A 32 0.04 -4.86 -3.41
CA HIS A 32 -0.73 -5.97 -3.96
C HIS A 32 -2.05 -5.50 -4.60
N GLN A 33 -2.79 -4.61 -3.93
CA GLN A 33 -4.01 -4.04 -4.50
C GLN A 33 -3.76 -3.26 -5.79
N ASN A 34 -2.67 -2.50 -5.87
CA ASN A 34 -2.31 -1.80 -7.10
C ASN A 34 -1.96 -2.78 -8.23
N ASP A 35 -1.26 -3.87 -7.92
CA ASP A 35 -0.91 -4.90 -8.91
C ASP A 35 -2.17 -5.55 -9.49
N LEU A 36 -3.16 -5.90 -8.64
CA LEU A 36 -4.46 -6.42 -9.09
C LEU A 36 -5.20 -5.44 -10.02
N ILE A 37 -5.18 -4.14 -9.70
CA ILE A 37 -5.76 -3.09 -10.55
C ILE A 37 -5.07 -3.06 -11.93
N HIS A 38 -3.75 -3.22 -11.96
CA HIS A 38 -2.99 -3.24 -13.21
C HIS A 38 -3.25 -4.50 -14.04
N GLU A 39 -3.30 -5.67 -13.39
CA GLU A 39 -3.66 -6.93 -14.05
C GLU A 39 -5.06 -6.87 -14.66
N ALA A 40 -6.04 -6.35 -13.90
CA ALA A 40 -7.41 -6.17 -14.38
C ALA A 40 -7.48 -5.24 -15.60
N ALA A 41 -6.72 -4.13 -15.58
CA ALA A 41 -6.62 -3.24 -16.73
C ALA A 41 -5.95 -3.90 -17.95
N ALA A 42 -4.93 -4.73 -17.73
CA ALA A 42 -4.25 -5.47 -18.79
C ALA A 42 -5.15 -6.55 -19.43
N MET A 43 -6.11 -7.09 -18.67
CA MET A 43 -7.17 -7.97 -19.19
C MET A 43 -8.27 -7.23 -19.98
N GLY A 44 -8.16 -5.91 -20.13
CA GLY A 44 -9.12 -5.09 -20.89
C GLY A 44 -10.35 -4.66 -20.09
N MET A 45 -10.35 -4.82 -18.76
CA MET A 45 -11.47 -4.38 -17.93
C MET A 45 -11.56 -2.85 -17.92
N SER A 46 -12.78 -2.31 -17.96
CA SER A 46 -12.98 -0.87 -17.84
C SER A 46 -12.64 -0.39 -16.42
N GLN A 47 -12.17 0.84 -16.28
CA GLN A 47 -11.86 1.42 -14.96
C GLN A 47 -13.06 1.41 -14.01
N ARG A 48 -14.28 1.49 -14.55
CA ARG A 48 -15.52 1.38 -13.76
C ARG A 48 -15.71 -0.02 -13.17
N GLN A 49 -15.49 -1.07 -13.97
CA GLN A 49 -15.57 -2.46 -13.50
C GLN A 49 -14.49 -2.74 -12.45
N ILE A 50 -13.25 -2.33 -12.71
CA ILE A 50 -12.15 -2.48 -11.76
C ILE A 50 -12.47 -1.80 -10.43
N ALA A 51 -13.04 -0.60 -10.48
CA ALA A 51 -13.45 0.14 -9.28
C ALA A 51 -14.52 -0.60 -8.47
N GLN A 52 -15.51 -1.19 -9.16
CA GLN A 52 -16.56 -2.00 -8.53
C GLN A 52 -15.97 -3.26 -7.88
N ASP A 53 -15.16 -4.02 -8.60
CA ASP A 53 -14.61 -5.30 -8.13
C ASP A 53 -13.62 -5.13 -6.97
N ASN A 54 -12.89 -4.01 -6.94
CA ASN A 54 -11.95 -3.68 -5.87
C ASN A 54 -12.56 -2.83 -4.75
N ASN A 55 -13.87 -2.58 -4.78
CA ASN A 55 -14.59 -1.71 -3.85
C ASN A 55 -13.86 -0.36 -3.61
N THR A 56 -13.43 0.27 -4.70
CA THR A 56 -12.69 1.54 -4.70
C THR A 56 -13.35 2.55 -5.63
N ASN A 57 -12.90 3.80 -5.59
CA ASN A 57 -13.42 4.82 -6.49
C ASN A 57 -12.66 4.82 -7.83
N GLN A 58 -13.35 5.22 -8.89
CA GLN A 58 -12.77 5.27 -10.25
C GLN A 58 -11.58 6.25 -10.35
N ALA A 59 -11.58 7.34 -9.57
CA ALA A 59 -10.48 8.31 -9.57
C ALA A 59 -9.17 7.70 -9.01
N THR A 60 -9.27 6.81 -8.03
CA THR A 60 -8.16 6.05 -7.46
C THR A 60 -7.59 5.10 -8.50
N VAL A 61 -8.45 4.34 -9.18
CA VAL A 61 -8.04 3.45 -10.29
C VAL A 61 -7.32 4.26 -11.37
N SER A 62 -7.92 5.36 -11.83
CA SER A 62 -7.32 6.25 -12.85
C SER A 62 -5.93 6.76 -12.41
N ARG A 63 -5.79 7.21 -11.15
CA ARG A 63 -4.51 7.69 -10.62
C ARG A 63 -3.44 6.61 -10.57
N ILE A 64 -3.81 5.38 -10.19
CA ILE A 64 -2.91 4.22 -10.13
C ILE A 64 -2.42 3.87 -11.54
N LEU A 65 -3.32 3.74 -12.50
CA LEU A 65 -3.00 3.43 -13.90
C LEU A 65 -2.09 4.50 -14.51
N ALA A 66 -2.42 5.78 -14.33
CA ALA A 66 -1.62 6.89 -14.85
C ALA A 66 -0.20 6.94 -14.25
N ARG A 67 -0.05 6.57 -12.98
CA ARG A 67 1.27 6.53 -12.32
C ARG A 67 2.17 5.46 -12.93
N ARG A 68 1.63 4.29 -13.26
CA ARG A 68 2.42 3.21 -13.89
C ARG A 68 2.78 3.54 -15.33
N ALA A 69 1.85 4.11 -16.10
CA ALA A 69 2.14 4.56 -17.47
C ALA A 69 3.34 5.52 -17.53
N ARG A 70 3.43 6.46 -16.59
CA ARG A 70 4.58 7.37 -16.46
C ARG A 70 5.86 6.67 -16.03
N ALA A 71 5.77 5.68 -15.14
CA ALA A 71 6.95 4.93 -14.69
C ALA A 71 7.50 3.97 -15.77
N SER A 72 6.67 3.57 -16.73
CA SER A 72 7.07 2.73 -17.87
C SER A 72 7.59 3.52 -19.07
N ASP A 73 7.52 4.85 -19.05
CA ASP A 73 7.99 5.70 -20.13
C ASP A 73 9.44 6.14 -19.85
N PRO A 74 10.46 5.55 -20.51
CA PRO A 74 11.87 5.77 -20.18
C PRO A 74 12.41 7.14 -20.63
N THR A 75 11.53 7.99 -21.20
CA THR A 75 11.90 9.28 -21.81
C THR A 75 11.57 10.50 -20.93
N THR A 76 11.03 10.28 -19.73
CA THR A 76 10.85 11.28 -18.66
C THR A 76 11.70 10.95 -17.44
#